data_AF-A0A945Z9U9-F1
#
_entry.id   AF-A0A945Z9U9-F1
#
_cell.length_a   1.000
_cell.length_b   1.000
_cell.length_c   1.000
_cell.angle_alpha   90.00
_cell.angle_beta   90.00
_cell.angle_gamma   90.00
#
_symmetry.space_group_name_H-M   'P 1'
#
loop_
_entity.id
_entity.type
_entity.pdbx_description
1 polymer ?
#
loop_
_entity_poly.entity_id
_entity_poly.type
_entity_poly.pdbx_seq_one_letter_code
_entity_poly.pdbx_strand_id
1 'polypeptide(L)'
;MTQIEKTIYKYIDEFGVPFILMASFSAEVDQKDLPFLNSLMLDSSILDWRVIGWESEIKISFPFDTESVDVQSLVSNYVYETIGIEIPSIRKLPSLANLDGKPFFLVLNEHEHIKLLSVAKPKLNGSLITRSGKWNFGFSSLGRIREIQGDFGVDSVLSDFGSLCLIKGDLWFSNYVEHKLKSLSPLQKITGNANFKNLGASLESLEYVGGNLNLRKSNVSNLIKLNYVGGNILLSKYQESVFNFSNVDVRGKVKVFNDDQPEMF
;
A
#
# COMPACT_ATOMS: atom_id res chain seq x y z
N MET A 1 28.29 -12.92 13.59
CA MET A 1 27.16 -13.27 12.70
C MET A 1 27.37 -14.66 12.11
N THR A 2 26.50 -15.62 12.43
CA THR A 2 26.47 -16.99 11.88
C THR A 2 26.06 -16.97 10.40
N GLN A 3 26.20 -18.11 9.70
CA GLN A 3 25.80 -18.20 8.29
C GLN A 3 24.29 -18.00 8.10
N ILE A 4 23.48 -18.54 9.02
CA ILE A 4 22.01 -18.40 8.96
C ILE A 4 21.58 -16.94 9.24
N GLU A 5 22.23 -16.24 10.17
CA GLU A 5 21.95 -14.82 10.43
C GLU A 5 22.25 -13.94 9.21
N LYS A 6 23.37 -14.19 8.52
CA LYS A 6 23.70 -13.50 7.26
C LYS A 6 22.65 -13.75 6.17
N THR A 7 22.18 -15.00 6.05
CA THR A 7 21.11 -15.36 5.11
C THR A 7 19.81 -14.62 5.44
N ILE A 8 19.45 -14.52 6.72
CA ILE A 8 18.27 -13.77 7.16
C ILE A 8 18.42 -12.28 6.86
N TYR A 9 19.55 -11.66 7.19
CA TYR A 9 19.80 -10.24 6.89
C TYR A 9 19.67 -9.96 5.38
N LYS A 10 20.31 -10.79 4.56
CA LYS A 10 20.21 -10.69 3.10
C LYS A 10 18.75 -10.79 2.63
N TYR A 11 18.00 -11.74 3.19
CA TYR A 11 16.58 -11.89 2.86
C TYR A 11 15.77 -10.67 3.26
N ILE A 12 15.93 -10.16 4.49
CA ILE A 12 15.23 -8.96 4.97
C ILE A 12 15.61 -7.76 4.09
N ASP A 13 16.87 -7.69 3.65
CA ASP A 13 17.30 -6.61 2.79
C ASP A 13 16.60 -6.60 1.44
N GLU A 14 16.43 -7.79 0.86
CA GLU A 14 15.87 -8.00 -0.46
C GLU A 14 14.34 -7.98 -0.47
N PHE A 15 13.69 -8.55 0.54
CA PHE A 15 12.24 -8.80 0.56
C PHE A 15 11.52 -8.17 1.75
N GLY A 16 12.23 -7.81 2.82
CA GLY A 16 11.63 -7.44 4.10
C GLY A 16 11.41 -8.64 5.02
N VAL A 17 10.87 -8.37 6.21
CA VAL A 17 10.59 -9.36 7.25
C VAL A 17 9.24 -10.04 6.96
N PRO A 18 9.20 -11.34 6.66
CA PRO A 18 7.95 -12.04 6.42
C PRO A 18 7.18 -12.26 7.72
N PHE A 19 5.91 -11.90 7.73
CA PHE A 19 5.06 -12.08 8.90
C PHE A 19 3.62 -12.47 8.58
N ILE A 20 3.00 -13.12 9.55
CA ILE A 20 1.57 -13.45 9.55
C ILE A 20 0.95 -12.67 10.71
N LEU A 21 -0.16 -11.97 10.41
CA LEU A 21 -0.99 -11.33 11.43
C LEU A 21 -2.03 -12.34 11.92
N MET A 22 -1.87 -12.80 13.16
CA MET A 22 -2.86 -13.65 13.82
C MET A 22 -3.77 -12.76 14.67
N ALA A 23 -5.07 -12.77 14.38
CA ALA A 23 -6.04 -12.12 15.26
C ALA A 23 -6.44 -13.12 16.35
N SER A 24 -6.14 -12.81 17.61
CA SER A 24 -6.73 -13.47 18.76
C SER A 24 -7.81 -12.57 19.35
N PHE A 25 -8.95 -13.18 19.69
CA PHE A 25 -9.95 -12.52 20.51
C PHE A 25 -10.04 -13.28 21.83
N SER A 26 -10.20 -12.53 22.91
CA SER A 26 -10.51 -13.06 24.22
C SER A 26 -11.98 -12.79 24.48
N ALA A 27 -12.73 -13.84 24.78
CA ALA A 27 -14.11 -13.75 25.20
C ALA A 27 -14.25 -14.26 26.64
N GLU A 28 -15.02 -13.53 27.44
CA GLU A 28 -15.45 -13.98 28.77
C GLU A 28 -16.83 -14.61 28.62
N VAL A 29 -17.00 -15.78 29.24
CA VAL A 29 -18.29 -16.50 29.32
C VAL A 29 -18.68 -16.55 30.79
N ASP A 30 -19.92 -16.23 31.10
CA ASP A 30 -20.45 -16.27 32.47
C ASP A 30 -20.30 -17.68 33.05
N GLN A 31 -19.84 -17.77 34.30
CA GLN A 31 -19.52 -19.03 34.98
C GLN A 31 -20.75 -19.96 35.09
N LYS A 32 -21.96 -19.40 35.06
CA LYS A 32 -23.23 -20.14 35.09
C LYS A 32 -23.49 -20.98 33.81
N ASP A 33 -22.83 -20.63 32.70
CA ASP A 33 -23.02 -21.26 31.39
C ASP A 33 -21.94 -22.33 31.09
N LEU A 34 -20.92 -22.46 31.95
CA LEU A 34 -19.84 -23.48 31.84
C LEU A 34 -20.32 -24.95 31.87
N PRO A 35 -21.31 -25.37 32.68
CA PRO A 35 -21.81 -26.73 32.64
C PRO A 35 -22.47 -27.09 31.29
N PHE A 36 -22.98 -26.09 30.56
CA PHE A 36 -23.64 -26.25 29.27
C PHE A 36 -22.62 -26.46 28.13
N LEU A 37 -21.44 -25.82 28.20
CA LEU A 37 -20.37 -25.92 27.20
C LEU A 37 -19.73 -27.31 27.09
N ASN A 38 -19.68 -28.07 28.20
CA ASN A 38 -19.05 -29.40 28.20
C ASN A 38 -19.90 -30.51 27.55
N SER A 39 -21.18 -30.25 27.24
CA SER A 39 -22.12 -31.31 26.83
C SER A 39 -22.69 -31.22 25.41
N LEU A 40 -22.47 -30.12 24.66
CA LEU A 40 -23.00 -30.01 23.31
C LEU A 40 -22.06 -29.32 22.32
N MET A 41 -21.74 -30.03 21.24
CA MET A 41 -21.58 -29.42 19.93
C MET A 41 -22.93 -28.80 19.55
N LEU A 42 -23.17 -27.49 19.71
CA LEU A 42 -24.06 -26.67 18.87
C LEU A 42 -24.22 -25.19 19.28
N ASP A 43 -24.48 -24.40 18.23
CA ASP A 43 -25.06 -23.05 18.04
C ASP A 43 -24.64 -21.88 18.97
N SER A 44 -23.80 -21.00 18.41
CA SER A 44 -23.27 -19.78 19.03
C SER A 44 -24.31 -18.69 19.36
N SER A 45 -25.59 -18.91 19.04
CA SER A 45 -26.68 -17.94 19.24
C SER A 45 -27.26 -17.90 20.67
N ILE A 46 -26.87 -18.83 21.55
CA ILE A 46 -27.43 -18.99 22.90
C ILE A 46 -26.48 -18.51 24.02
N LEU A 47 -25.22 -18.22 23.68
CA LEU A 47 -24.19 -17.80 24.65
C LEU A 47 -24.15 -16.27 24.77
N ASP A 48 -24.33 -15.76 25.99
CA ASP A 48 -24.08 -14.34 26.33
C ASP A 48 -22.56 -14.16 26.54
N TRP A 49 -21.80 -14.17 25.43
CA TRP A 49 -20.37 -13.93 25.46
C TRP A 49 -20.08 -12.43 25.38
N ARG A 50 -19.10 -11.98 26.17
CA ARG A 50 -18.55 -10.62 26.03
C ARG A 50 -17.13 -10.74 25.49
N VAL A 51 -16.87 -10.13 24.33
CA VAL A 51 -15.48 -9.94 23.90
C VAL A 51 -14.83 -8.92 24.82
N ILE A 52 -13.83 -9.38 25.55
CA ILE A 52 -13.08 -8.59 26.54
C ILE A 52 -11.74 -8.08 26.00
N GLY A 53 -11.29 -8.59 24.85
CA GLY A 53 -10.06 -8.12 24.22
C GLY A 53 -9.88 -8.57 22.79
N TRP A 54 -9.22 -7.72 22.02
CA TRP A 54 -8.67 -8.05 20.70
C TRP A 54 -7.16 -7.88 20.78
N GLU A 55 -6.41 -8.95 20.55
CA GLU A 55 -4.97 -8.89 20.41
C GLU A 55 -4.56 -9.36 19.02
N SER A 56 -3.61 -8.65 18.42
CA SER A 56 -2.99 -9.07 17.16
C SER A 56 -1.60 -9.58 17.46
N GLU A 57 -1.35 -10.86 17.20
CA GLU A 57 -0.02 -11.44 17.30
C GLU A 57 0.66 -11.45 15.92
N ILE A 58 1.95 -11.16 15.91
CA ILE A 58 2.78 -11.22 14.71
C ILE A 58 3.67 -12.44 14.81
N LYS A 59 3.55 -13.35 13.85
CA LYS A 59 4.47 -14.48 13.70
C LYS A 59 5.40 -14.22 12.54
N ILE A 60 6.70 -14.14 12.81
CA ILE A 60 7.73 -14.04 11.77
C ILE A 60 8.05 -15.45 11.28
N SER A 61 8.03 -15.65 9.96
CA SER A 61 8.27 -16.96 9.36
C SER A 61 9.00 -16.82 8.04
N PHE A 62 10.29 -17.14 8.05
CA PHE A 62 11.11 -17.17 6.84
C PHE A 62 10.81 -18.43 6.01
N PRO A 63 11.07 -18.41 4.68
CA PRO A 63 10.84 -19.57 3.80
C PRO A 63 11.92 -20.66 3.92
N PHE A 64 12.72 -20.63 4.99
CA PHE A 64 13.81 -21.55 5.27
C PHE A 64 13.90 -21.81 6.78
N ASP A 65 14.63 -22.85 7.17
CA ASP A 65 14.76 -23.25 8.57
C ASP A 65 15.48 -22.18 9.42
N THR A 66 14.83 -21.81 10.52
CA THR A 66 15.32 -20.82 11.49
C THR A 66 15.25 -21.34 12.94
N GLU A 67 15.10 -22.64 13.18
CA GLU A 67 14.94 -23.20 14.55
C GLU A 67 16.16 -22.93 15.45
N SER A 68 17.34 -22.76 14.85
CA SER A 68 18.59 -22.52 15.56
C SER A 68 18.82 -21.06 15.98
N VAL A 69 17.92 -20.14 15.66
CA VAL A 69 18.10 -18.70 15.90
C VAL A 69 16.88 -18.03 16.53
N ASP A 70 17.13 -17.06 17.42
CA ASP A 70 16.08 -16.15 17.88
C ASP A 70 15.77 -15.12 16.79
N VAL A 71 14.77 -15.44 15.98
CA VAL A 71 14.33 -14.60 14.86
C VAL A 71 13.83 -13.22 15.33
N GLN A 72 13.22 -13.12 16.51
CA GLN A 72 12.68 -11.84 16.97
C GLN A 72 13.80 -10.88 17.33
N SER A 73 14.78 -11.34 18.12
CA SER A 73 15.97 -10.56 18.44
C SER A 73 16.75 -10.18 17.19
N LEU A 74 16.87 -11.09 16.23
CA LEU A 74 17.60 -10.83 14.99
C LEU A 74 16.94 -9.72 14.15
N VAL A 75 15.61 -9.70 14.09
CA VAL A 75 14.85 -8.64 13.40
C VAL A 75 14.97 -7.31 14.13
N SER A 76 14.89 -7.29 15.46
CA SER A 76 15.11 -6.08 16.25
C SER A 76 16.51 -5.52 16.05
N ASN A 77 17.53 -6.38 16.05
CA ASN A 77 18.92 -5.99 15.78
C ASN A 77 19.07 -5.44 14.36
N TYR A 78 18.48 -6.11 13.36
CA TYR A 78 18.52 -5.63 11.97
C TYR A 78 17.95 -4.21 11.87
N VAL A 79 16.80 -3.95 12.51
CA VAL A 79 16.19 -2.62 12.53
C VAL A 79 17.13 -1.60 13.18
N TYR A 80 17.66 -1.91 14.36
CA TYR A 80 18.58 -1.02 15.06
C TYR A 80 19.84 -0.74 14.23
N GLU A 81 20.45 -1.76 13.64
CA GLU A 81 21.66 -1.63 12.82
C GLU A 81 21.41 -0.87 11.51
N THR A 82 20.23 -1.03 10.91
CA THR A 82 19.90 -0.40 9.61
C THR A 82 19.58 1.09 9.76
N ILE A 83 18.90 1.48 10.84
CA ILE A 83 18.33 2.84 10.97
C ILE A 83 18.51 3.49 12.34
N GLY A 84 19.20 2.84 13.28
CA GLY A 84 19.52 3.39 14.60
C GLY A 84 18.35 3.47 15.57
N ILE A 85 17.23 2.81 15.27
CA ILE A 85 16.02 2.86 16.11
C ILE A 85 15.84 1.52 16.83
N GLU A 86 15.83 1.59 18.15
CA GLU A 86 15.52 0.45 18.98
C GLU A 86 14.00 0.24 19.02
N ILE A 87 13.57 -0.97 18.70
CA ILE A 87 12.15 -1.34 18.78
C ILE A 87 11.91 -2.16 20.05
N PRO A 88 11.00 -1.73 20.95
CA PRO A 88 10.78 -2.43 22.22
C PRO A 88 10.08 -3.80 22.03
N SER A 89 9.43 -4.02 20.88
CA SER A 89 8.87 -5.31 20.51
C SER A 89 8.53 -5.34 19.02
N ILE A 90 8.82 -6.45 18.35
CA ILE A 90 8.41 -6.68 16.96
C ILE A 90 6.89 -6.59 16.76
N ARG A 91 6.09 -6.83 17.83
CA ARG A 91 4.63 -6.71 17.80
C ARG A 91 4.17 -5.28 17.54
N LYS A 92 4.99 -4.28 17.87
CA LYS A 92 4.69 -2.86 17.63
C LYS A 92 5.10 -2.40 16.24
N LEU A 93 5.82 -3.19 15.45
CA LEU A 93 6.33 -2.76 14.16
C LEU A 93 5.26 -2.23 13.20
N PRO A 94 4.08 -2.87 13.04
CA PRO A 94 3.03 -2.31 12.20
C PRO A 94 2.53 -0.96 12.72
N SER A 95 2.52 -0.75 14.04
CA SER A 95 2.11 0.55 14.63
C SER A 95 3.15 1.67 14.42
N LEU A 96 4.37 1.34 14.01
CA LEU A 96 5.45 2.29 13.71
C LEU A 96 5.51 2.67 12.22
N ALA A 97 4.40 2.61 11.50
CA ALA A 97 4.43 2.85 10.06
C ALA A 97 4.63 4.30 9.64
N ASN A 98 4.38 5.25 10.56
CA ASN A 98 4.50 6.68 10.32
C ASN A 98 5.55 7.28 11.26
N LEU A 99 6.50 8.02 10.69
CA LEU A 99 7.43 8.89 11.41
C LEU A 99 7.37 10.29 10.77
N ASP A 100 6.90 11.28 11.53
CA ASP A 100 6.75 12.68 11.10
C ASP A 100 5.95 12.88 9.80
N GLY A 101 4.87 12.11 9.62
CA GLY A 101 4.00 12.16 8.44
C GLY A 101 4.54 11.38 7.24
N LYS A 102 5.69 10.71 7.36
CA LYS A 102 6.35 9.94 6.30
C LYS A 102 6.35 8.44 6.63
N PRO A 103 6.38 7.56 5.62
CA PRO A 103 6.47 6.13 5.83
C PRO A 103 7.78 5.78 6.53
N PHE A 104 7.68 4.95 7.55
CA PHE A 104 8.82 4.44 8.30
C PHE A 104 8.91 2.92 8.18
N PHE A 105 7.89 2.21 8.65
CA PHE A 105 7.65 0.81 8.30
C PHE A 105 6.47 0.66 7.34
N LEU A 106 6.60 -0.26 6.40
CA LEU A 106 5.59 -0.55 5.39
C LEU A 106 5.20 -2.03 5.47
N VAL A 107 3.90 -2.29 5.44
CA VAL A 107 3.39 -3.63 5.13
C VAL A 107 3.23 -3.72 3.62
N LEU A 108 4.02 -4.57 3.00
CA LEU A 108 3.99 -4.91 1.58
C LEU A 108 3.19 -6.20 1.40
N ASN A 109 2.56 -6.36 0.23
CA ASN A 109 1.77 -7.53 -0.14
C ASN A 109 0.66 -7.86 0.87
N GLU A 110 -0.10 -6.84 1.32
CA GLU A 110 -1.10 -6.98 2.41
C GLU A 110 -2.22 -7.99 2.15
N HIS A 111 -2.46 -8.36 0.88
CA HIS A 111 -3.46 -9.31 0.44
C HIS A 111 -2.97 -10.76 0.42
N GLU A 112 -1.67 -10.95 0.57
CA GLU A 112 -1.09 -12.28 0.65
C GLU A 112 -1.24 -12.84 2.07
N HIS A 113 -1.29 -14.17 2.15
CA HIS A 113 -1.31 -14.87 3.44
C HIS A 113 -0.04 -14.55 4.26
N ILE A 114 1.11 -14.44 3.58
CA ILE A 114 2.37 -14.00 4.16
C ILE A 114 2.61 -12.56 3.72
N LYS A 115 2.60 -11.64 4.67
CA LYS A 115 2.86 -10.22 4.45
C LYS A 115 4.35 -9.94 4.64
N LEU A 116 4.85 -8.86 4.06
CA LEU A 116 6.25 -8.45 4.23
C LEU A 116 6.28 -7.12 4.97
N LEU A 117 7.06 -7.02 6.03
CA LEU A 117 7.32 -5.77 6.72
C LEU A 117 8.68 -5.24 6.26
N SER A 118 8.69 -4.08 5.61
CA SER A 118 9.92 -3.43 5.16
C SER A 118 10.09 -2.08 5.83
N VAL A 119 11.33 -1.73 6.15
CA VAL A 119 11.68 -0.31 6.33
C VAL A 119 11.38 0.42 5.01
N ALA A 120 10.89 1.65 5.06
CA ALA A 120 10.63 2.47 3.89
C ALA A 120 11.96 2.83 3.21
N LYS A 121 12.43 1.96 2.31
CA LYS A 121 13.66 2.15 1.52
C LYS A 121 13.38 3.04 0.31
N PRO A 122 14.41 3.68 -0.30
CA PRO A 122 14.22 4.42 -1.55
C PRO A 122 13.66 3.57 -2.70
N LYS A 123 13.85 2.26 -2.66
CA LYS A 123 13.32 1.31 -3.65
C LYS A 123 12.57 0.21 -2.94
N LEU A 124 11.33 -0.04 -3.36
CA LEU A 124 10.47 -1.08 -2.79
C LEU A 124 10.32 -2.24 -3.78
N ASN A 125 10.70 -3.44 -3.34
CA ASN A 125 10.54 -4.68 -4.10
C ASN A 125 9.16 -5.28 -3.81
N GLY A 126 8.13 -4.76 -4.47
CA GLY A 126 6.74 -5.21 -4.29
C GLY A 126 5.72 -4.10 -4.57
N SER A 127 4.44 -4.44 -4.37
CA SER A 127 3.34 -3.48 -4.46
C SER A 127 3.10 -2.78 -3.12
N LEU A 128 2.67 -1.51 -3.18
CA LEU A 128 2.31 -0.70 -2.03
C LEU A 128 0.84 -0.28 -2.17
N ILE A 129 0.07 -0.42 -1.10
CA ILE A 129 -1.31 0.11 -1.03
C ILE A 129 -1.41 0.97 0.23
N THR A 130 -1.83 2.23 0.08
CA THR A 130 -2.15 3.08 1.22
C THR A 130 -3.63 2.90 1.55
N ARG A 131 -3.99 2.76 2.83
CA ARG A 131 -5.40 2.58 3.26
C ARG A 131 -5.77 3.52 4.39
N SER A 132 -6.96 4.10 4.31
CA SER A 132 -7.63 4.74 5.44
C SER A 132 -8.33 3.68 6.31
N GLY A 133 -7.96 3.54 7.58
CA GLY A 133 -8.62 2.59 8.49
C GLY A 133 -7.94 2.42 9.85
N LYS A 134 -8.40 1.47 10.69
CA LYS A 134 -7.88 1.20 12.05
C LYS A 134 -6.40 0.77 12.08
N TRP A 135 -5.86 0.37 10.94
CA TRP A 135 -4.44 0.09 10.68
C TRP A 135 -3.80 1.20 9.84
N ASN A 136 -4.25 2.45 10.01
CA ASN A 136 -3.79 3.60 9.25
C ASN A 136 -2.27 3.69 9.35
N PHE A 137 -1.58 3.33 8.27
CA PHE A 137 -0.17 3.65 8.16
C PHE A 137 0.02 5.14 7.85
N GLY A 138 -1.08 5.86 7.55
CA GLY A 138 -1.31 7.24 7.97
C GLY A 138 -0.30 8.28 7.51
N PHE A 139 0.53 7.97 6.52
CA PHE A 139 1.50 8.92 5.99
C PHE A 139 0.84 9.77 4.92
N SER A 140 1.10 11.07 4.97
CA SER A 140 0.61 12.06 4.01
C SER A 140 1.56 12.25 2.83
N SER A 141 2.77 11.69 2.91
CA SER A 141 3.80 11.76 1.88
C SER A 141 4.51 10.41 1.77
N LEU A 142 5.02 10.04 0.58
CA LEU A 142 5.89 8.87 0.41
C LEU A 142 7.35 9.12 0.82
N GLY A 143 7.68 10.35 1.25
CA GLY A 143 8.99 10.70 1.76
C GLY A 143 10.13 10.39 0.78
N ARG A 144 11.00 9.45 1.16
CA ARG A 144 12.22 9.11 0.40
C ARG A 144 12.06 7.98 -0.63
N ILE A 145 10.87 7.37 -0.72
CA ILE A 145 10.60 6.31 -1.70
C ILE A 145 10.70 6.93 -3.10
N ARG A 146 11.51 6.34 -3.98
CA ARG A 146 11.78 6.77 -5.35
C ARG A 146 11.22 5.80 -6.39
N GLU A 147 11.28 4.50 -6.11
CA GLU A 147 10.83 3.43 -7.01
C GLU A 147 9.95 2.43 -6.27
N ILE A 148 8.81 2.08 -6.89
CA ILE A 148 7.97 0.95 -6.52
C ILE A 148 8.04 -0.08 -7.65
N GLN A 149 8.50 -1.30 -7.35
CA GLN A 149 8.66 -2.34 -8.37
C GLN A 149 7.36 -3.08 -8.73
N GLY A 150 6.34 -3.01 -7.87
CA GLY A 150 5.00 -3.50 -8.15
C GLY A 150 4.02 -2.35 -8.41
N ASP A 151 2.77 -2.60 -8.07
CA ASP A 151 1.67 -1.66 -8.19
C ASP A 151 1.66 -0.65 -7.04
N PHE A 152 1.05 0.52 -7.27
CA PHE A 152 0.78 1.50 -6.24
C PHE A 152 -0.71 1.84 -6.19
N GLY A 153 -1.37 1.44 -5.10
CA GLY A 153 -2.77 1.75 -4.83
C GLY A 153 -2.91 2.85 -3.78
N VAL A 154 -3.71 3.88 -4.06
CA VAL A 154 -3.97 4.98 -3.12
C VAL A 154 -5.41 4.91 -2.64
N ASP A 155 -5.62 4.29 -1.48
CA ASP A 155 -6.91 4.16 -0.77
C ASP A 155 -6.86 4.90 0.59
N SER A 156 -6.10 6.00 0.65
CA SER A 156 -6.01 6.88 1.82
C SER A 156 -5.80 8.34 1.39
N VAL A 157 -5.82 9.25 2.35
CA VAL A 157 -5.46 10.65 2.10
C VAL A 157 -3.94 10.74 1.93
N LEU A 158 -3.50 11.07 0.70
CA LEU A 158 -2.11 11.39 0.38
C LEU A 158 -2.04 12.86 -0.07
N SER A 159 -1.10 13.61 0.49
CA SER A 159 -0.88 15.04 0.20
C SER A 159 0.18 15.26 -0.88
N ASP A 160 1.20 14.39 -0.95
CA ASP A 160 2.26 14.46 -1.96
C ASP A 160 2.94 13.09 -2.20
N PHE A 161 3.64 12.98 -3.33
CA PHE A 161 4.36 11.77 -3.75
C PHE A 161 5.81 11.71 -3.22
N GLY A 162 6.23 12.67 -2.40
CA GLY A 162 7.59 12.77 -1.89
C GLY A 162 8.63 12.71 -3.01
N SER A 163 9.46 11.67 -3.00
CA SER A 163 10.52 11.46 -4.01
C SER A 163 10.13 10.44 -5.09
N LEU A 164 8.89 9.95 -5.13
CA LEU A 164 8.48 8.84 -5.99
C LEU A 164 8.49 9.28 -7.46
N CYS A 165 9.41 8.73 -8.25
CA CYS A 165 9.54 9.04 -9.67
C CYS A 165 9.16 7.89 -10.61
N LEU A 166 9.16 6.64 -10.11
CA LEU A 166 8.94 5.45 -10.92
C LEU A 166 8.02 4.44 -10.23
N ILE A 167 6.99 3.99 -10.95
CA ILE A 167 6.17 2.84 -10.61
C ILE A 167 6.28 1.83 -11.75
N LYS A 168 6.65 0.58 -11.44
CA LYS A 168 6.76 -0.46 -12.46
C LYS A 168 5.44 -1.18 -12.74
N GLY A 169 4.57 -1.29 -11.75
CA GLY A 169 3.22 -1.82 -11.93
C GLY A 169 2.22 -0.76 -12.35
N ASP A 170 0.98 -1.00 -11.94
CA ASP A 170 -0.17 -0.13 -12.14
C ASP A 170 -0.24 0.95 -11.04
N LEU A 171 -0.80 2.12 -11.37
CA LEU A 171 -1.17 3.16 -10.39
C LEU A 171 -2.67 3.37 -10.40
N TRP A 172 -3.31 3.29 -9.24
CA TRP A 172 -4.74 3.56 -9.10
C TRP A 172 -5.09 4.31 -7.82
N PHE A 173 -6.16 5.09 -7.88
CA PHE A 173 -6.74 5.80 -6.75
C PHE A 173 -8.13 5.24 -6.43
N SER A 174 -8.43 5.10 -5.14
CA SER A 174 -9.76 4.74 -4.66
C SER A 174 -10.75 5.85 -4.96
N ASN A 175 -11.96 5.48 -5.39
CA ASN A 175 -13.04 6.44 -5.67
C ASN A 175 -13.84 6.84 -4.42
N TYR A 176 -13.54 6.25 -3.26
CA TYR A 176 -14.27 6.47 -2.02
C TYR A 176 -13.60 7.48 -1.09
N VAL A 177 -12.39 7.91 -1.43
CA VAL A 177 -11.59 8.87 -0.65
C VAL A 177 -11.42 10.15 -1.45
N GLU A 178 -11.69 11.28 -0.80
CA GLU A 178 -11.36 12.58 -1.37
C GLU A 178 -9.85 12.82 -1.28
N HIS A 179 -9.19 12.84 -2.43
CA HIS A 179 -7.75 13.03 -2.51
C HIS A 179 -7.41 14.53 -2.51
N LYS A 180 -6.65 14.99 -1.51
CA LYS A 180 -6.14 16.37 -1.44
C LYS A 180 -4.85 16.59 -2.26
N LEU A 181 -4.50 15.61 -3.07
CA LEU A 181 -3.28 15.60 -3.86
C LEU A 181 -3.36 16.65 -4.96
N LYS A 182 -2.47 17.65 -4.92
CA LYS A 182 -2.45 18.74 -5.90
C LYS A 182 -1.66 18.39 -7.16
N SER A 183 -0.66 17.53 -7.05
CA SER A 183 0.23 17.15 -8.15
C SER A 183 0.79 15.76 -7.91
N LEU A 184 1.04 15.00 -8.98
CA LEU A 184 1.81 13.74 -8.91
C LEU A 184 3.32 13.97 -8.92
N SER A 185 3.80 15.20 -9.12
CA SER A 185 5.24 15.49 -9.14
C SER A 185 5.93 14.98 -7.87
N PRO A 186 7.05 14.22 -8.00
CA PRO A 186 7.91 14.08 -9.19
C PRO A 186 7.68 12.81 -10.03
N LEU A 187 6.50 12.19 -10.00
CA LEU A 187 6.22 10.95 -10.74
C LEU A 187 6.36 11.13 -12.26
N GLN A 188 7.34 10.43 -12.84
CA GLN A 188 7.62 10.51 -14.28
C GLN A 188 7.09 9.31 -15.06
N LYS A 189 7.17 8.10 -14.47
CA LYS A 189 6.96 6.88 -15.24
C LYS A 189 6.11 5.86 -14.49
N ILE A 190 5.12 5.33 -15.21
CA ILE A 190 4.29 4.19 -14.80
C ILE A 190 4.42 3.16 -15.92
N THR A 191 5.01 1.98 -15.67
CA THR A 191 5.13 0.98 -16.75
C THR A 191 3.88 0.11 -16.93
N GLY A 192 2.98 0.09 -15.95
CA GLY A 192 1.65 -0.50 -16.09
C GLY A 192 0.57 0.50 -16.52
N ASN A 193 -0.67 0.23 -16.14
CA ASN A 193 -1.83 1.09 -16.32
C ASN A 193 -1.84 2.24 -15.30
N ALA A 194 -2.40 3.38 -15.69
CA ALA A 194 -2.61 4.52 -14.82
C ALA A 194 -4.11 4.86 -14.76
N ASN A 195 -4.70 4.77 -13.57
CA ASN A 195 -6.10 5.10 -13.34
C ASN A 195 -6.25 6.37 -12.49
N PHE A 196 -6.52 7.48 -13.17
CA PHE A 196 -6.75 8.80 -12.58
C PHE A 196 -8.22 9.22 -12.69
N LYS A 197 -9.12 8.25 -12.77
CA LYS A 197 -10.56 8.53 -12.78
C LYS A 197 -10.94 9.34 -11.54
N ASN A 198 -11.73 10.40 -11.72
CA ASN A 198 -12.14 11.34 -10.66
C ASN A 198 -11.00 12.10 -9.95
N LEU A 199 -9.76 12.06 -10.46
CA LEU A 199 -8.63 12.75 -9.83
C LEU A 199 -8.58 14.23 -10.24
N GLY A 200 -8.28 15.11 -9.29
CA GLY A 200 -8.10 16.57 -9.50
C GLY A 200 -6.65 17.05 -9.49
N ALA A 201 -5.67 16.15 -9.59
CA ALA A 201 -4.25 16.47 -9.47
C ALA A 201 -3.61 16.87 -10.81
N SER A 202 -2.60 17.73 -10.77
CA SER A 202 -1.71 18.00 -11.91
C SER A 202 -0.87 16.76 -12.26
N LEU A 203 -0.77 16.44 -13.56
CA LEU A 203 0.04 15.36 -14.11
C LEU A 203 1.26 15.90 -14.88
N GLU A 204 1.71 17.12 -14.58
CA GLU A 204 2.74 17.86 -15.32
C GLU A 204 4.11 17.17 -15.43
N SER A 205 4.39 16.24 -14.51
CA SER A 205 5.64 15.48 -14.45
C SER A 205 5.56 14.15 -15.17
N LEU A 206 4.35 13.65 -15.45
CA LEU A 206 4.14 12.33 -16.01
C LEU A 206 4.56 12.30 -17.48
N GLU A 207 5.55 11.48 -17.79
CA GLU A 207 6.14 11.36 -19.13
C GLU A 207 5.65 10.10 -19.86
N TYR A 208 5.46 9.00 -19.12
CA TYR A 208 5.26 7.67 -19.71
C TYR A 208 4.22 6.83 -18.95
N VAL A 209 3.28 6.26 -19.69
CA VAL A 209 2.36 5.21 -19.23
C VAL A 209 2.48 3.98 -20.14
N GLY A 210 2.90 2.84 -19.61
CA GLY A 210 3.10 1.64 -20.43
C GLY A 210 1.80 0.93 -20.82
N GLY A 211 0.76 1.04 -20.00
CA GLY A 211 -0.56 0.48 -20.24
C GLY A 211 -1.61 1.52 -20.65
N ASN A 212 -2.85 1.31 -20.22
CA ASN A 212 -3.93 2.27 -20.45
C ASN A 212 -3.83 3.46 -19.50
N LEU A 213 -4.20 4.65 -19.98
CA LEU A 213 -4.34 5.87 -19.19
C LEU A 213 -5.83 6.23 -19.07
N ASN A 214 -6.39 6.12 -17.88
CA ASN A 214 -7.79 6.47 -17.60
C ASN A 214 -7.89 7.85 -16.95
N LEU A 215 -8.41 8.83 -17.70
CA LEU A 215 -8.65 10.21 -17.23
C LEU A 215 -10.13 10.53 -17.10
N ARG A 216 -11.02 9.55 -17.28
CA ARG A 216 -12.48 9.75 -17.20
C ARG A 216 -12.87 10.46 -15.91
N LYS A 217 -13.81 11.39 -15.99
CA LYS A 217 -14.34 12.15 -14.85
C LYS A 217 -13.29 12.94 -14.05
N SER A 218 -12.05 13.05 -14.55
CA SER A 218 -10.97 13.77 -13.87
C SER A 218 -11.02 15.26 -14.17
N ASN A 219 -10.50 16.07 -13.24
CA ASN A 219 -10.26 17.50 -13.44
C ASN A 219 -8.77 17.78 -13.68
N VAL A 220 -8.04 16.78 -14.18
CA VAL A 220 -6.62 16.89 -14.53
C VAL A 220 -6.41 18.05 -15.50
N SER A 221 -5.49 18.95 -15.17
CA SER A 221 -5.32 20.21 -15.90
C SER A 221 -4.02 20.31 -16.71
N ASN A 222 -3.05 19.41 -16.51
CA ASN A 222 -1.75 19.50 -17.17
C ASN A 222 -1.15 18.11 -17.47
N LEU A 223 -0.82 17.86 -18.74
CA LEU A 223 -0.19 16.65 -19.27
C LEU A 223 0.99 16.98 -20.22
N ILE A 224 1.61 18.16 -20.06
CA ILE A 224 2.57 18.72 -21.02
C ILE A 224 3.79 17.84 -21.30
N LYS A 225 4.19 16.99 -20.34
CA LYS A 225 5.33 16.08 -20.49
C LYS A 225 4.98 14.69 -21.01
N LEU A 226 3.70 14.34 -21.01
CA LEU A 226 3.27 13.01 -21.44
C LEU A 226 3.64 12.84 -22.90
N ASN A 227 4.43 11.82 -23.22
CA ASN A 227 4.89 11.56 -24.57
C ASN A 227 4.60 10.13 -25.05
N TYR A 228 4.19 9.23 -24.15
CA TYR A 228 3.91 7.84 -24.51
C TYR A 228 2.76 7.25 -23.68
N VAL A 229 1.84 6.57 -24.37
CA VAL A 229 0.82 5.68 -23.79
C VAL A 229 0.77 4.38 -24.58
N GLY A 230 1.17 3.28 -23.96
CA GLY A 230 1.21 1.96 -24.63
C GLY A 230 -0.15 1.31 -24.82
N GLY A 231 -1.18 1.77 -24.13
CA GLY A 231 -2.56 1.30 -24.24
C GLY A 231 -3.52 2.36 -24.79
N ASN A 232 -4.78 2.26 -24.37
CA ASN A 232 -5.81 3.24 -24.69
C ASN A 232 -5.73 4.44 -23.74
N ILE A 233 -6.14 5.60 -24.24
CA ILE A 233 -6.49 6.76 -23.41
C ILE A 233 -8.01 6.77 -23.27
N LEU A 234 -8.52 6.83 -22.04
CA LEU A 234 -9.96 6.82 -21.75
C LEU A 234 -10.36 8.20 -21.23
N LEU A 235 -11.29 8.87 -21.92
CA LEU A 235 -11.77 10.22 -21.60
C LEU A 235 -13.29 10.24 -21.42
N SER A 236 -13.78 11.21 -20.64
CA SER A 236 -15.16 11.67 -20.72
C SER A 236 -15.36 12.55 -21.94
N LYS A 237 -16.58 12.56 -22.51
CA LYS A 237 -16.93 13.37 -23.68
C LYS A 237 -16.61 14.85 -23.52
N TYR A 238 -16.85 15.42 -22.35
CA TYR A 238 -16.55 16.83 -22.08
C TYR A 238 -15.04 17.14 -22.01
N GLN A 239 -14.17 16.13 -21.92
CA GLN A 239 -12.71 16.29 -21.89
C GLN A 239 -12.07 16.17 -23.28
N GLU A 240 -12.82 15.66 -24.27
CA GLU A 240 -12.30 15.38 -25.62
C GLU A 240 -11.76 16.64 -26.31
N SER A 241 -12.42 17.78 -26.13
CA SER A 241 -11.97 19.07 -26.68
C SER A 241 -10.89 19.76 -25.84
N VAL A 242 -10.64 19.30 -24.61
CA VAL A 242 -9.71 19.92 -23.66
C VAL A 242 -8.31 19.32 -23.80
N PHE A 243 -8.22 17.99 -23.94
CA PHE A 243 -6.93 17.33 -24.04
C PHE A 243 -6.45 17.23 -25.49
N ASN A 244 -5.19 17.61 -25.71
CA ASN A 244 -4.51 17.39 -26.97
C ASN A 244 -3.45 16.29 -26.82
N PHE A 245 -3.65 15.19 -27.55
CA PHE A 245 -2.72 14.05 -27.60
C PHE A 245 -1.91 13.98 -28.91
N SER A 246 -1.90 15.04 -29.74
CA SER A 246 -1.23 15.03 -31.05
C SER A 246 0.27 14.75 -30.97
N ASN A 247 0.90 15.07 -29.84
CA ASN A 247 2.33 14.90 -29.59
C ASN A 247 2.65 13.69 -28.69
N VAL A 248 1.66 12.83 -28.45
CA VAL A 248 1.80 11.64 -27.60
C VAL A 248 1.78 10.41 -28.50
N ASP A 249 2.78 9.53 -28.38
CA ASP A 249 2.76 8.22 -29.03
C ASP A 249 1.76 7.33 -28.30
N VAL A 250 0.55 7.21 -28.87
CA VAL A 250 -0.52 6.37 -28.34
C VAL A 250 -0.61 5.10 -29.19
N ARG A 251 -0.25 3.96 -28.61
CA ARG A 251 -0.28 2.65 -29.30
C ARG A 251 -1.67 2.05 -29.39
N GLY A 252 -2.56 2.41 -28.45
CA GLY A 252 -3.97 2.04 -28.48
C GLY A 252 -4.83 3.08 -29.19
N LYS A 253 -6.01 3.35 -28.63
CA LYS A 253 -6.94 4.39 -29.13
C LYS A 253 -7.29 5.38 -28.03
N VAL A 254 -7.59 6.61 -28.42
CA VAL A 254 -8.37 7.52 -27.58
C VAL A 254 -9.84 7.07 -27.64
N LYS A 255 -10.40 6.70 -26.49
CA LYS A 255 -11.78 6.25 -26.35
C LYS A 255 -12.54 7.24 -25.48
N VAL A 256 -13.70 7.65 -25.97
CA VAL A 256 -14.54 8.67 -25.36
C VAL A 256 -15.81 8.03 -24.82
N PHE A 257 -16.17 8.38 -23.59
CA PHE A 257 -17.33 7.86 -22.88
C PHE A 257 -18.30 8.98 -22.54
N ASN A 258 -19.60 8.68 -22.63
CA ASN A 258 -20.64 9.62 -22.22
C ASN A 258 -20.78 9.59 -20.69
N ASP A 259 -19.91 10.32 -20.03
CA ASP A 259 -19.89 10.52 -18.58
C ASP A 259 -20.43 11.91 -18.24
N ASP A 260 -21.22 12.01 -17.17
CA ASP A 260 -21.64 13.31 -16.64
C ASP A 260 -20.42 14.13 -16.19
N GLN A 261 -20.49 15.43 -16.43
CA GLN A 261 -19.49 16.36 -15.93
C GLN A 261 -19.61 16.44 -14.40
N PRO A 262 -18.53 16.23 -13.64
CA PRO A 262 -18.58 16.34 -12.19
C PRO A 262 -18.97 17.76 -11.78
N GLU A 263 -19.81 17.89 -10.76
CA GLU A 263 -20.14 19.17 -10.15
C GLU A 263 -18.84 19.80 -9.61
N MET A 264 -18.54 21.03 -9.99
CA MET A 264 -17.40 21.78 -9.45
C MET A 264 -17.78 22.24 -8.04
N PHE A 265 -17.20 21.62 -7.02
CA PHE A 265 -17.32 22.04 -5.62
C PHE A 265 -16.18 22.98 -5.22
#